data_AF-A0A8D2QDK5-F1
#
_entry.id   AF-A0A8D2QDK5-F1
#
_cell.length_a   1.000
_cell.length_b   1.000
_cell.length_c   1.000
_cell.angle_alpha   90.00
_cell.angle_beta   90.00
_cell.angle_gamma   90.00
#
_symmetry.space_group_name_H-M   'P 1'
#
loop_
_entity.id
_entity.type
_entity.pdbx_description
1 polymer ?
#
loop_
_entity_poly.entity_id
_entity_poly.type
_entity_poly.pdbx_seq_one_letter_code
_entity_poly.pdbx_strand_id
1 'polypeptide(L)'
;MHRPTRRGRPRLRPSAGGAARVRPTPSACAAAAPAMAGALGGMFGSQAPGPPPPGPPGPPGLIPPPAGPRNPNSTLVDELEASFEACFASLVSQDYVNGTDQEEIRTGVDQCIQKFLDVARQTECFFLQKRLQLSVQKPEQVIKEDVSELRNELQRKEALIQKHLSKLRHWQQVLEDISVQHKKPAEMPQGPLAYLEQASANIPAPMKQT
;
A
#
# COMPACT_ATOMS: atom_id res chain seq x y z
N MET A 1 33.49 56.52 -22.07
CA MET A 1 32.69 55.54 -22.86
C MET A 1 33.30 54.17 -22.68
N HIS A 2 32.63 53.22 -22.01
CA HIS A 2 32.77 51.78 -22.29
C HIS A 2 31.56 51.04 -21.72
N ARG A 3 30.86 50.32 -22.62
CA ARG A 3 29.67 49.50 -22.35
C ARG A 3 30.07 48.13 -21.81
N PRO A 4 29.22 47.47 -20.99
CA PRO A 4 29.45 46.10 -20.55
C PRO A 4 28.88 45.06 -21.53
N THR A 5 29.57 43.92 -21.59
CA THR A 5 29.37 42.77 -22.46
C THR A 5 28.19 41.89 -21.99
N ARG A 6 27.33 41.48 -22.93
CA ARG A 6 26.24 40.50 -22.74
C ARG A 6 26.78 39.12 -22.35
N ARG A 7 26.17 38.46 -21.36
CA ARG A 7 26.22 36.99 -21.20
C ARG A 7 24.82 36.40 -21.25
N GLY A 8 24.76 35.26 -21.95
CA GLY A 8 23.56 34.61 -22.46
C GLY A 8 22.68 33.94 -21.42
N ARG A 9 21.42 33.76 -21.84
CA ARG A 9 20.38 32.93 -21.22
C ARG A 9 20.82 31.48 -21.06
N PRO A 10 20.42 30.77 -19.99
CA PRO A 10 20.35 29.32 -20.01
C PRO A 10 18.97 28.82 -20.48
N ARG A 11 18.99 27.90 -21.45
CA ARG A 11 17.88 27.00 -21.82
C ARG A 11 17.70 25.96 -20.71
N LEU A 12 16.50 25.81 -20.18
CA LEU A 12 16.13 24.66 -19.35
C LEU A 12 15.40 23.61 -20.21
N ARG A 13 15.95 22.39 -20.20
CA ARG A 13 15.39 21.15 -20.78
C ARG A 13 14.21 20.65 -19.94
N PRO A 14 13.25 19.92 -20.53
CA PRO A 14 12.23 19.21 -19.76
C PRO A 14 12.80 17.87 -19.26
N SER A 15 12.58 17.57 -17.98
CA SER A 15 12.90 16.29 -17.35
C SER A 15 11.70 15.36 -17.48
N ALA A 16 11.90 14.22 -18.16
CA ALA A 16 10.99 13.09 -18.17
C ALA A 16 11.25 12.25 -16.92
N GLY A 17 10.20 11.98 -16.13
CA GLY A 17 10.28 11.16 -14.93
C GLY A 17 8.96 10.44 -14.70
N GLY A 18 8.73 9.36 -15.43
CA GLY A 18 7.62 8.44 -15.19
C GLY A 18 7.90 7.59 -13.96
N ALA A 19 7.15 7.80 -12.89
CA ALA A 19 7.13 6.93 -11.73
C ALA A 19 6.13 5.78 -11.98
N ALA A 20 6.64 4.65 -12.49
CA ALA A 20 5.89 3.40 -12.53
C ALA A 20 5.70 2.88 -11.10
N ARG A 21 4.47 2.97 -10.59
CA ARG A 21 4.06 2.38 -9.31
C ARG A 21 3.86 0.87 -9.52
N VAL A 22 4.86 0.07 -9.15
CA VAL A 22 4.71 -1.39 -9.06
C VAL A 22 3.76 -1.70 -7.91
N ARG A 23 2.54 -2.16 -8.22
CA ARG A 23 1.64 -2.77 -7.24
C ARG A 23 2.03 -4.24 -7.10
N PRO A 24 2.15 -4.79 -5.87
CA PRO A 24 2.22 -6.23 -5.70
C PRO A 24 0.84 -6.82 -6.00
N THR A 25 0.78 -7.80 -6.89
CA THR A 25 -0.38 -8.64 -7.12
C THR A 25 -0.51 -9.64 -5.96
N PRO A 26 -1.73 -9.91 -5.45
CA PRO A 26 -1.92 -11.00 -4.51
C PRO A 26 -1.75 -12.33 -5.26
N SER A 27 -0.85 -13.13 -4.69
CA SER A 27 -0.48 -14.50 -5.00
C SER A 27 -1.66 -15.39 -5.42
N ALA A 28 -1.55 -15.95 -6.63
CA ALA A 28 -2.32 -17.10 -7.05
C ALA A 28 -1.71 -18.35 -6.40
N CYS A 29 -2.31 -18.82 -5.31
CA CYS A 29 -1.93 -20.10 -4.71
C CYS A 29 -3.18 -20.76 -4.14
N ALA A 30 -3.82 -21.62 -4.95
CA ALA A 30 -4.54 -22.83 -4.52
C ALA A 30 -5.36 -23.39 -5.70
N ALA A 31 -4.70 -24.11 -6.59
CA ALA A 31 -5.34 -25.08 -7.45
C ALA A 31 -4.57 -26.40 -7.34
N ALA A 32 -4.98 -27.22 -6.37
CA ALA A 32 -4.80 -28.67 -6.39
C ALA A 32 -5.63 -29.28 -5.25
N ALA A 33 -6.75 -29.92 -5.62
CA ALA A 33 -7.50 -30.83 -4.76
C ALA A 33 -6.70 -32.13 -4.49
N PRO A 34 -7.20 -33.01 -3.62
CA PRO A 34 -7.95 -34.13 -4.20
C PRO A 34 -9.27 -34.42 -3.50
N ALA A 35 -10.19 -34.97 -4.30
CA ALA A 35 -11.51 -35.44 -3.91
C ALA A 35 -11.44 -36.71 -3.05
N MET A 36 -12.33 -36.81 -2.06
CA MET A 36 -12.85 -38.09 -1.58
C MET A 36 -14.35 -37.97 -1.34
N ALA A 37 -15.08 -38.90 -1.96
CA ALA A 37 -16.53 -39.05 -1.90
C ALA A 37 -16.98 -39.68 -0.57
N GLY A 38 -18.25 -39.47 -0.21
CA GLY A 38 -18.93 -40.23 0.84
C GLY A 38 -20.30 -39.66 1.20
N ALA A 39 -21.34 -40.30 0.67
CA ALA A 39 -22.76 -39.98 0.89
C ALA A 39 -23.28 -40.44 2.27
N LEU A 40 -24.61 -40.32 2.44
CA LEU A 40 -25.49 -40.64 3.60
C LEU A 40 -25.66 -39.42 4.55
N GLY A 41 -26.82 -38.79 4.75
CA GLY A 41 -28.19 -39.26 4.71
C GLY A 41 -28.74 -39.36 6.14
N GLY A 42 -29.68 -38.49 6.51
CA GLY A 42 -30.70 -38.80 7.52
C GLY A 42 -30.61 -38.13 8.90
N MET A 43 -31.65 -37.31 9.15
CA MET A 43 -32.56 -37.36 10.30
C MET A 43 -32.16 -36.78 11.68
N PHE A 44 -32.94 -35.74 12.01
CA PHE A 44 -33.31 -35.21 13.32
C PHE A 44 -33.51 -36.30 14.39
N GLY A 45 -32.93 -36.11 15.59
CA GLY A 45 -33.18 -36.95 16.76
C GLY A 45 -32.44 -36.43 17.99
N SER A 46 -33.17 -35.83 18.92
CA SER A 46 -32.72 -35.32 20.21
C SER A 46 -32.20 -36.45 21.09
N GLN A 47 -30.90 -36.48 21.43
CA GLN A 47 -30.36 -37.33 22.49
C GLN A 47 -29.09 -36.69 23.08
N ALA A 48 -29.13 -36.39 24.38
CA ALA A 48 -27.98 -35.89 25.13
C ALA A 48 -26.97 -37.03 25.36
N PRO A 49 -25.64 -36.86 25.16
CA PRO A 49 -24.69 -37.93 25.47
C PRO A 49 -23.73 -37.59 26.62
N GLY A 50 -23.51 -38.59 27.48
CA GLY A 50 -22.60 -38.58 28.62
C GLY A 50 -21.10 -38.59 28.27
N PRO A 51 -20.22 -38.97 29.21
CA PRO A 51 -18.78 -38.78 29.07
C PRO A 51 -18.20 -39.59 27.89
N PRO A 52 -17.20 -39.03 27.17
CA PRO A 52 -16.69 -39.63 25.96
C PRO A 52 -15.88 -40.92 26.24
N PRO A 53 -15.96 -41.94 25.37
CA PRO A 53 -15.10 -43.11 25.45
C PRO A 53 -13.64 -42.76 25.09
N PRO A 54 -12.64 -43.53 25.56
CA PRO A 54 -11.25 -43.34 25.17
C PRO A 54 -11.09 -43.58 23.66
N GLY A 55 -10.52 -42.59 22.97
CA GLY A 55 -10.30 -42.64 21.52
C GLY A 55 -9.26 -43.69 21.10
N PRO A 56 -9.29 -44.14 19.83
CA PRO A 56 -8.36 -45.14 19.31
C PRO A 56 -6.91 -44.59 19.22
N PRO A 57 -5.90 -45.48 19.13
CA PRO A 57 -4.50 -45.06 18.99
C PRO A 57 -4.32 -44.31 17.67
N GLY A 58 -3.82 -43.07 17.75
CA GLY A 58 -3.49 -42.27 16.58
C GLY A 58 -2.29 -42.83 15.79
N PRO A 59 -2.16 -42.49 14.50
CA PRO A 59 -1.07 -42.98 13.65
C PRO A 59 0.30 -42.45 14.13
N PRO A 60 1.38 -43.24 13.98
CA PRO A 60 2.71 -42.84 14.39
C PRO A 60 3.31 -41.87 13.36
N GLY A 61 3.71 -40.66 13.76
CA GLY A 61 4.61 -39.88 12.89
C GLY A 61 4.66 -38.36 12.97
N LEU A 62 3.92 -37.67 13.84
CA LEU A 62 4.10 -36.23 14.02
C LEU A 62 4.68 -35.96 15.42
N ILE A 63 6.00 -36.00 15.49
CA ILE A 63 6.79 -35.53 16.64
C ILE A 63 6.47 -34.03 16.81
N PRO A 64 5.85 -33.60 17.93
CA PRO A 64 5.77 -32.18 18.25
C PRO A 64 7.20 -31.65 18.42
N PRO A 65 7.54 -30.44 17.94
CA PRO A 65 8.86 -29.87 18.22
C PRO A 65 9.05 -29.81 19.74
N PRO A 66 10.27 -30.06 20.26
CA PRO A 66 10.52 -30.10 21.69
C PRO A 66 10.14 -28.75 22.29
N ALA A 67 9.16 -28.78 23.20
CA ALA A 67 8.91 -27.68 24.10
C ALA A 67 10.11 -27.62 25.06
N GLY A 68 11.12 -26.84 24.69
CA GLY A 68 12.16 -26.40 25.62
C GLY A 68 11.52 -25.66 26.80
N PRO A 69 12.25 -25.52 27.91
CA PRO A 69 11.73 -24.85 29.10
C PRO A 69 11.43 -23.38 28.77
N ARG A 70 10.18 -23.11 28.40
CA ARG A 70 9.69 -21.74 28.21
C ARG A 70 9.52 -21.12 29.58
N ASN A 71 10.12 -19.95 29.78
CA ASN A 71 9.71 -19.08 30.85
C ASN A 71 8.21 -18.81 30.67
N PRO A 72 7.34 -19.14 31.64
CA PRO A 72 5.89 -19.09 31.46
C PRO A 72 5.35 -17.66 31.25
N ASN A 73 6.20 -16.65 31.37
CA ASN A 73 5.86 -15.23 31.29
C ASN A 73 6.39 -14.51 30.03
N SER A 74 7.15 -15.18 29.16
CA SER A 74 7.73 -14.56 27.95
C SER A 74 6.96 -15.00 26.70
N THR A 75 6.48 -14.03 25.91
CA THR A 75 5.82 -14.31 24.63
C THR A 75 6.86 -14.62 23.55
N LEU A 76 6.42 -15.23 22.43
CA LEU A 76 7.27 -15.44 21.25
C LEU A 76 7.84 -14.13 20.70
N VAL A 77 7.11 -13.04 20.87
CA VAL A 77 7.54 -11.70 20.45
C VAL A 77 8.66 -11.21 21.36
N ASP A 78 8.54 -11.42 22.67
CA ASP A 78 9.60 -11.08 23.63
C ASP A 78 10.87 -11.90 23.39
N GLU A 79 10.73 -13.20 23.05
CA GLU A 79 11.87 -14.05 22.67
C GLU A 79 12.52 -13.58 21.36
N LEU A 80 11.70 -13.14 20.39
CA LEU A 80 12.18 -12.60 19.12
C LEU A 80 12.97 -11.30 19.35
N GLU A 81 12.42 -10.38 20.14
CA GLU A 81 13.07 -9.11 20.51
C GLU A 81 14.39 -9.36 21.24
N ALA A 82 14.39 -10.23 22.26
CA ALA A 82 15.61 -10.57 22.99
C ALA A 82 16.68 -11.23 22.10
N SER A 83 16.28 -12.11 21.17
CA SER A 83 17.22 -12.74 20.24
C SER A 83 17.77 -11.75 19.20
N PHE A 84 16.96 -10.77 18.78
CA PHE A 84 17.39 -9.69 17.91
C PHE A 84 18.40 -8.78 18.61
N GLU A 85 18.11 -8.36 19.85
CA GLU A 85 19.02 -7.52 20.64
C GLU A 85 20.37 -8.21 20.88
N ALA A 86 20.36 -9.50 21.24
CA ALA A 86 21.58 -10.28 21.42
C ALA A 86 22.38 -10.39 20.11
N CYS A 87 21.72 -10.67 18.99
CA CYS A 87 22.34 -10.74 17.67
C CYS A 87 22.95 -9.39 17.27
N PHE A 88 22.21 -8.29 17.45
CA PHE A 88 22.68 -6.95 17.15
C PHE A 88 23.87 -6.57 18.03
N ALA A 89 23.79 -6.79 19.34
CA ALA A 89 24.87 -6.53 20.28
C ALA A 89 26.15 -7.25 19.88
N SER A 90 26.08 -8.55 19.59
CA SER A 90 27.23 -9.35 19.13
C SER A 90 27.83 -8.86 17.83
N LEU A 91 27.03 -8.33 16.90
CA LEU A 91 27.51 -7.78 15.63
C LEU A 91 28.22 -6.43 15.76
N VAL A 92 27.87 -5.64 16.78
CA VAL A 92 28.44 -4.30 17.01
C VAL A 92 29.49 -4.26 18.12
N SER A 93 29.76 -5.40 18.77
CA SER A 93 30.76 -5.53 19.82
C SER A 93 32.15 -5.12 19.32
N GLN A 94 32.83 -4.23 20.05
CA GLN A 94 34.22 -3.83 19.75
C GLN A 94 35.21 -4.99 19.92
N ASP A 95 34.91 -5.93 20.80
CA ASP A 95 35.77 -7.09 21.08
C ASP A 95 36.04 -7.94 19.83
N TYR A 96 35.16 -7.88 18.81
CA TYR A 96 35.34 -8.52 17.51
C TYR A 96 36.62 -8.07 16.77
N VAL A 97 37.08 -6.84 17.00
CA VAL A 97 38.21 -6.23 16.28
C VAL A 97 39.53 -6.34 17.06
N ASN A 98 39.49 -6.59 18.37
CA ASN A 98 40.63 -6.38 19.26
C ASN A 98 41.20 -7.64 19.94
N GLY A 99 40.62 -8.84 19.74
CA GLY A 99 40.95 -10.06 20.52
C GLY A 99 41.85 -11.10 19.83
N THR A 100 42.61 -11.87 20.62
CA THR A 100 43.30 -13.11 20.23
C THR A 100 42.35 -14.31 20.05
N ASP A 101 41.11 -14.21 20.55
CA ASP A 101 40.09 -15.28 20.55
C ASP A 101 39.02 -15.09 19.45
N GLN A 102 39.45 -14.65 18.27
CA GLN A 102 38.56 -14.30 17.15
C GLN A 102 37.63 -15.46 16.73
N GLU A 103 38.10 -16.71 16.86
CA GLU A 103 37.31 -17.90 16.51
C GLU A 103 36.15 -18.15 17.50
N GLU A 104 36.37 -17.90 18.80
CA GLU A 104 35.31 -18.00 19.81
C GLU A 104 34.27 -16.89 19.62
N ILE A 105 34.72 -15.66 19.36
CA ILE A 105 33.83 -14.53 19.09
C ILE A 105 33.01 -14.78 17.81
N ARG A 106 33.64 -15.24 16.73
CA ARG A 106 32.94 -15.58 15.48
C ARG A 106 31.88 -16.65 15.73
N THR A 107 32.23 -17.69 16.47
CA THR A 107 31.31 -18.76 16.85
C THR A 107 30.13 -18.25 17.69
N GLY A 108 30.37 -17.31 18.60
CA GLY A 108 29.31 -16.65 19.38
C GLY A 108 28.35 -15.82 18.52
N VAL A 109 28.88 -15.07 17.55
CA VAL A 109 28.06 -14.30 16.59
C VAL A 109 27.18 -15.24 15.76
N ASP A 110 27.75 -16.32 15.22
CA ASP A 110 27.02 -17.30 14.42
C ASP A 110 25.88 -17.95 15.23
N GLN A 111 26.10 -18.23 16.51
CA GLN A 111 25.06 -18.75 17.41
C GLN A 111 23.93 -17.74 17.64
N CYS A 112 24.24 -16.47 17.87
CA CYS A 112 23.22 -15.43 18.03
C CYS A 112 22.39 -15.23 16.76
N ILE A 113 23.04 -15.25 15.59
CA ILE A 113 22.35 -15.19 14.29
C ILE A 113 21.43 -16.40 14.12
N GLN A 114 21.92 -17.61 14.36
CA GLN A 114 21.13 -18.83 14.22
C GLN A 114 19.91 -18.83 15.15
N LYS A 115 20.11 -18.44 16.42
CA LYS A 115 19.02 -18.33 17.40
C LYS A 115 17.96 -17.32 16.96
N PHE A 116 18.37 -16.15 16.46
CA PHE A 116 17.43 -15.17 15.93
C PHE A 116 16.60 -15.72 14.76
N LEU A 117 17.25 -16.39 13.80
CA LEU A 117 16.57 -16.99 12.65
C LEU A 117 15.57 -18.08 13.07
N ASP A 118 15.93 -18.90 14.06
CA ASP A 118 15.05 -19.95 14.56
C ASP A 118 13.81 -19.39 15.26
N VAL A 119 13.98 -18.36 16.09
CA VAL A 119 12.86 -17.69 16.78
C VAL A 119 12.00 -16.90 15.78
N ALA A 120 12.60 -16.25 14.78
CA ALA A 120 11.87 -15.59 13.70
C ALA A 120 10.99 -16.58 12.92
N ARG A 121 11.56 -17.75 12.55
CA ARG A 121 10.82 -18.82 11.89
C ARG A 121 9.70 -19.36 12.78
N GLN A 122 9.96 -19.57 14.07
CA GLN A 122 8.95 -20.03 15.02
C GLN A 122 7.80 -19.02 15.13
N THR A 123 8.11 -17.72 15.15
CA THR A 123 7.14 -16.64 15.22
C THR A 123 6.26 -16.61 13.97
N GLU A 124 6.86 -16.69 12.78
CA GLU A 124 6.12 -16.80 11.52
C GLU A 124 5.17 -18.01 11.52
N CYS A 125 5.70 -19.20 11.84
CA CYS A 125 4.92 -20.43 11.90
C CYS A 125 3.72 -20.31 12.87
N PHE A 126 3.93 -19.69 14.02
CA PHE A 126 2.86 -19.49 15.00
C PHE A 126 1.71 -18.64 14.42
N PHE A 127 2.02 -17.49 13.82
CA PHE A 127 0.99 -16.61 13.27
C PHE A 127 0.32 -17.19 12.02
N LEU A 128 1.07 -17.89 11.16
CA LEU A 128 0.49 -18.61 10.02
C LEU A 128 -0.49 -19.70 10.49
N GLN A 129 -0.10 -20.49 11.50
CA GLN A 129 -0.95 -21.52 12.08
C GLN A 129 -2.22 -20.91 12.70
N LYS A 130 -2.11 -19.80 13.42
CA LYS A 130 -3.26 -19.10 13.99
C LYS A 130 -4.19 -18.55 12.92
N ARG A 131 -3.65 -17.98 11.84
CA ARG A 131 -4.44 -17.51 10.71
C ARG A 131 -5.20 -18.65 10.02
N LEU A 132 -4.52 -19.78 9.77
CA LEU A 132 -5.15 -20.98 9.21
C LEU A 132 -6.23 -21.54 10.15
N GLN A 133 -5.96 -21.53 11.46
CA GLN A 133 -6.94 -21.95 12.46
C GLN A 133 -8.20 -21.09 12.38
N LEU A 134 -8.07 -19.77 12.26
CA LEU A 134 -9.22 -18.87 12.14
C LEU A 134 -9.98 -19.07 10.83
N SER A 135 -9.29 -19.28 9.70
CA SER A 135 -9.96 -19.51 8.41
C SER A 135 -10.79 -20.78 8.40
N VAL A 136 -10.34 -21.85 9.07
CA VAL A 136 -11.07 -23.12 9.14
C VAL A 136 -12.11 -23.14 10.25
N GLN A 137 -11.82 -22.57 11.43
CA GLN A 137 -12.73 -22.63 12.58
C GLN A 137 -13.79 -21.53 12.59
N LYS A 138 -13.53 -20.38 11.97
CA LYS A 138 -14.40 -19.20 11.99
C LYS A 138 -14.49 -18.50 10.61
N PRO A 139 -14.74 -19.22 9.51
CA PRO A 139 -14.76 -18.62 8.16
C PRO A 139 -15.77 -17.47 8.04
N GLU A 140 -16.97 -17.62 8.63
CA GLU A 140 -18.02 -16.59 8.61
C GLU A 140 -17.60 -15.29 9.29
N GLN A 141 -16.83 -15.38 10.37
CA GLN A 141 -16.34 -14.21 11.09
C GLN A 141 -15.29 -13.46 10.27
N VAL A 142 -14.35 -14.19 9.65
CA VAL A 142 -13.33 -13.60 8.76
C VAL A 142 -14.00 -12.87 7.60
N ILE A 143 -14.96 -13.51 6.93
CA ILE A 143 -15.70 -12.90 5.83
C ILE A 143 -16.46 -11.65 6.29
N LYS A 144 -17.06 -11.69 7.49
CA LYS A 144 -17.78 -10.54 8.04
C LYS A 144 -16.86 -9.35 8.32
N GLU A 145 -15.65 -9.61 8.81
CA GLU A 145 -14.61 -8.58 9.00
C GLU A 145 -14.19 -7.98 7.66
N ASP A 146 -13.88 -8.82 6.67
CA ASP A 146 -13.52 -8.38 5.31
C ASP A 146 -14.63 -7.52 4.67
N VAL A 147 -15.89 -7.96 4.78
CA VAL A 147 -17.05 -7.20 4.28
C VAL A 147 -17.18 -5.84 4.98
N SER A 148 -16.91 -5.77 6.29
CA SER A 148 -16.92 -4.52 7.05
C SER A 148 -15.82 -3.57 6.58
N GLU A 149 -14.60 -4.06 6.39
CA GLU A 149 -13.48 -3.28 5.87
C GLU A 149 -13.76 -2.73 4.46
N LEU A 150 -14.30 -3.58 3.58
CA LEU A 150 -14.68 -3.18 2.22
C LEU A 150 -15.77 -2.12 2.22
N ARG A 151 -16.77 -2.22 3.11
CA ARG A 151 -17.82 -1.19 3.27
C ARG A 151 -17.25 0.14 3.73
N ASN A 152 -16.33 0.12 4.69
CA ASN A 152 -15.67 1.33 5.17
C ASN A 152 -14.84 1.99 4.07
N GLU A 153 -14.08 1.20 3.30
CA GLU A 153 -13.30 1.73 2.18
C GLU A 153 -14.21 2.26 1.05
N LEU A 154 -15.32 1.60 0.75
CA LEU A 154 -16.32 2.10 -0.20
C LEU A 154 -16.86 3.46 0.23
N GLN A 155 -17.33 3.58 1.47
CA GLN A 155 -17.84 4.85 2.01
C GLN A 155 -16.79 5.97 1.92
N ARG A 156 -15.53 5.67 2.25
CA ARG A 156 -14.43 6.63 2.16
C ARG A 156 -14.20 7.08 0.71
N LYS A 157 -14.27 6.16 -0.26
CA LYS A 157 -14.16 6.48 -1.69
C LYS A 157 -15.34 7.31 -2.18
N GLU A 158 -16.56 6.98 -1.79
CA GLU A 158 -17.76 7.76 -2.14
C GLU A 158 -17.67 9.19 -1.64
N ALA A 159 -17.24 9.39 -0.38
CA ALA A 159 -17.02 10.73 0.17
C ALA A 159 -15.98 11.53 -0.63
N LEU A 160 -14.90 10.88 -1.07
CA LEU A 160 -13.87 11.52 -1.89
C LEU A 160 -14.41 11.91 -3.28
N ILE A 161 -15.19 11.03 -3.91
CA ILE A 161 -15.85 11.30 -5.19
C ILE A 161 -16.79 12.49 -5.04
N GLN A 162 -17.65 12.51 -4.01
CA GLN A 162 -18.57 13.62 -3.76
C GLN A 162 -17.83 14.94 -3.55
N LYS A 163 -16.71 14.92 -2.83
CA LYS A 163 -15.83 16.10 -2.67
C LYS A 163 -15.31 16.61 -4.02
N HIS A 164 -14.90 15.72 -4.93
CA HIS A 164 -14.43 16.10 -6.25
C HIS A 164 -15.56 16.60 -7.16
N LEU A 165 -16.72 15.94 -7.16
CA LEU A 165 -17.90 16.39 -7.90
C LEU A 165 -18.36 17.78 -7.47
N SER A 166 -18.31 18.09 -6.17
CA SER A 166 -18.61 19.43 -5.67
C SER A 166 -17.62 20.49 -6.16
N LYS A 167 -16.33 20.16 -6.22
CA LYS A 167 -15.34 21.07 -6.83
C LYS A 167 -15.58 21.26 -8.34
N LEU A 168 -15.92 20.20 -9.06
CA LEU A 168 -16.22 20.30 -10.49
C LEU A 168 -17.43 21.20 -10.75
N ARG A 169 -18.51 21.03 -9.99
CA ARG A 169 -19.70 21.90 -10.07
C ARG A 169 -19.36 23.35 -9.76
N HIS A 170 -18.54 23.60 -8.73
CA HIS A 170 -18.08 24.95 -8.40
C HIS A 170 -17.32 25.60 -9.57
N TRP A 171 -16.38 24.88 -10.19
CA TRP A 171 -15.62 25.41 -11.32
C TRP A 171 -16.47 25.60 -12.58
N GLN A 172 -17.43 24.70 -12.83
CA GLN A 172 -18.41 24.89 -13.91
C GLN A 172 -19.20 26.19 -13.71
N GLN A 173 -19.69 26.45 -12.50
CA GLN A 173 -20.38 27.71 -12.17
C GLN A 173 -19.50 28.93 -12.42
N VAL A 174 -18.25 28.92 -11.94
CA VAL A 174 -17.31 30.03 -12.15
C VAL A 174 -17.10 30.31 -13.64
N LEU A 175 -16.98 29.27 -14.47
CA LEU A 175 -16.83 29.42 -15.91
C LEU A 175 -18.10 29.97 -16.58
N GLU A 176 -19.28 29.51 -16.16
CA GLU A 176 -20.57 30.03 -16.64
C GLU A 176 -20.74 31.51 -16.29
N ASP A 177 -20.45 31.90 -15.04
CA ASP A 177 -20.52 33.29 -14.58
C ASP A 177 -19.61 34.20 -15.41
N ILE A 178 -18.37 33.77 -15.68
CA ILE A 178 -17.43 34.50 -16.55
C ILE A 178 -18.03 34.63 -17.97
N SER A 179 -18.59 33.57 -18.53
CA SER A 179 -19.17 33.59 -19.88
C SER A 179 -20.39 34.52 -20.01
N VAL A 180 -21.23 34.61 -18.97
CA VAL A 180 -22.41 35.48 -18.92
C VAL A 180 -22.02 36.94 -18.74
N GLN A 181 -20.99 37.25 -17.95
CA GLN A 181 -20.46 38.62 -17.83
C GLN A 181 -19.96 39.17 -19.17
N HIS A 182 -19.37 38.32 -20.03
CA HIS A 182 -18.98 38.71 -21.40
C HIS A 182 -20.16 38.83 -22.38
N LYS A 183 -21.38 38.43 -21.99
CA LYS A 183 -22.62 38.56 -22.77
C LYS A 183 -23.53 39.70 -22.32
N LYS A 184 -23.11 40.55 -21.38
CA LYS A 184 -23.73 41.87 -21.23
C LYS A 184 -23.29 42.70 -22.44
N PRO A 185 -24.19 43.26 -23.27
CA PRO A 185 -23.80 44.22 -24.30
C PRO A 185 -23.34 45.49 -23.58
N ALA A 186 -22.10 45.47 -23.10
CA ALA A 186 -21.34 46.70 -22.96
C ALA A 186 -21.21 47.24 -24.37
N GLU A 187 -21.75 48.43 -24.59
CA GLU A 187 -21.41 49.28 -25.72
C GLU A 187 -19.93 49.12 -26.04
N MET A 188 -19.69 48.66 -27.26
CA MET A 188 -18.42 48.38 -27.87
C MET A 188 -17.36 49.46 -27.52
N PRO A 189 -16.32 49.16 -26.73
CA PRO A 189 -15.10 49.94 -26.79
C PRO A 189 -14.42 49.52 -28.09
N GLN A 190 -14.50 50.37 -29.12
CA GLN A 190 -13.83 50.17 -30.40
C GLN A 190 -12.36 49.80 -30.15
N GLY A 191 -12.00 48.56 -30.43
CA GLY A 191 -10.63 48.09 -30.30
C GLY A 191 -9.70 48.74 -31.34
N PRO A 192 -8.37 48.71 -31.14
CA PRO A 192 -7.39 49.38 -32.00
C PRO A 192 -7.49 49.03 -33.49
N LEU A 193 -8.08 47.88 -33.83
CA LEU A 193 -8.31 47.42 -35.19
C LEU A 193 -9.39 48.24 -35.92
N ALA A 194 -10.42 48.70 -35.21
CA ALA A 194 -11.46 49.55 -35.79
C ALA A 194 -10.91 50.92 -36.22
N TYR A 195 -9.90 51.44 -35.50
CA TYR A 195 -9.23 52.70 -35.85
C TYR A 195 -8.42 52.60 -37.15
N LEU A 196 -7.75 51.46 -37.37
CA LEU A 196 -6.98 51.23 -38.61
C LEU A 196 -7.89 51.09 -39.83
N GLU A 197 -9.07 50.49 -39.66
CA GLU A 197 -10.06 50.32 -40.74
C GLU A 197 -10.76 51.64 -41.09
N GLN A 198 -10.99 52.52 -40.11
CA GLN A 198 -11.47 53.88 -40.37
C GLN A 198 -10.43 54.77 -41.06
N ALA A 199 -9.15 54.59 -40.75
CA ALA A 199 -8.06 55.35 -41.40
C ALA A 199 -7.87 54.95 -42.88
N SER A 200 -8.14 53.70 -43.25
CA SER A 200 -8.03 53.25 -44.64
C SER A 200 -9.22 53.68 -45.50
N ALA A 201 -10.39 53.90 -44.91
CA ALA A 201 -11.61 54.33 -45.61
C ALA A 201 -11.64 55.82 -46.00
N ASN A 202 -10.69 56.64 -45.53
CA ASN A 202 -10.69 58.11 -45.74
C ASN A 202 -9.60 58.61 -46.72
N ILE A 203 -9.14 57.78 -47.66
CA ILE A 203 -8.21 58.22 -48.71
C ILE A 203 -9.03 58.86 -49.86
N PRO A 204 -8.90 60.18 -50.14
CA PRO A 204 -9.53 60.79 -51.30
C PRO A 204 -8.89 60.26 -52.59
N ALA A 205 -9.71 59.88 -53.58
CA ALA A 205 -9.23 59.40 -54.87
C ALA A 205 -8.40 60.48 -55.60
N PRO A 206 -7.33 60.10 -56.33
CA PRO A 206 -6.50 61.06 -57.04
C PRO A 206 -7.27 61.68 -58.21
N MET A 207 -7.36 63.01 -58.21
CA MET A 207 -7.92 63.76 -59.33
C MET A 207 -7.00 63.63 -60.54
N LYS A 208 -7.56 63.22 -61.67
CA LYS A 208 -6.87 63.22 -62.97
C LYS A 208 -6.71 64.67 -63.43
N GLN A 209 -5.47 65.11 -63.60
CA GLN A 209 -5.15 66.34 -64.34
C GLN A 209 -5.20 66.05 -65.85
N THR A 210 -5.94 66.89 -66.56
CA THR A 210 -6.01 66.99 -68.03
C THR A 210 -4.78 67.69 -68.58
#